data_AF-A0A7V9LYA6-F1
#
_entry.id   AF-A0A7V9LYA6-F1
#
_cell.length_a   1.000
_cell.length_b   1.000
_cell.length_c   1.000
_cell.angle_alpha   90.00
_cell.angle_beta   90.00
_cell.angle_gamma   90.00
#
_symmetry.space_group_name_H-M   'P 1'
#
loop_
_entity.id
_entity.type
_entity.pdbx_description
1 polymer ?
#
loop_
_entity_poly.entity_id
_entity_poly.type
_entity_poly.pdbx_seq_one_letter_code
_entity_poly.pdbx_strand_id
1 'polypeptide(L)'
;MDENLPADSIVPIAVVIDERTGYTLWAPPWEDEDGEEWQAFLGTGERIHLFTTPGQLAHFISTETEHDLADHPAWPAVMSSSKRQLTPDEDYLFDLDAVYDLAAGGPDRWSVGELADTVDMVERMAESCDVEAVEEHLAKIPGLGLLDSGHDVFTTRAGDKAWTEIAAGLGEHWEPILEALGDALKWVEPAALDDEDDDEEDDNTEDEDSIDDVVGATVLRGG
;
A
#
# COMPACT_ATOMS: atom_id res chain seq x y z
N MET A 1 7.19 2.42 -6.27
CA MET A 1 7.18 3.31 -5.08
C MET A 1 7.57 4.74 -5.44
N ASP A 2 6.72 5.69 -5.07
CA ASP A 2 6.87 7.12 -5.32
C ASP A 2 8.06 7.72 -4.55
N GLU A 3 9.04 8.31 -5.24
CA GLU A 3 10.31 8.81 -4.67
C GLU A 3 10.16 10.09 -3.81
N ASN A 4 8.94 10.47 -3.39
CA ASN A 4 8.67 11.79 -2.78
C ASN A 4 7.81 11.76 -1.50
N LEU A 5 7.57 10.60 -0.89
CA LEU A 5 7.00 10.56 0.45
C LEU A 5 8.05 11.00 1.49
N PRO A 6 7.68 11.84 2.49
CA PRO A 6 8.53 12.05 3.66
C PRO A 6 8.95 10.71 4.26
N ALA A 7 10.20 10.60 4.71
CA ALA A 7 10.77 9.36 5.26
C ALA A 7 9.93 8.73 6.39
N ASP A 8 9.13 9.56 7.09
CA ASP A 8 8.30 9.13 8.22
C ASP A 8 6.80 9.16 7.85
N SER A 9 6.41 8.72 6.65
CA SER A 9 5.00 8.74 6.21
C SER A 9 4.28 7.46 6.57
N ILE A 10 3.01 7.55 6.97
CA ILE A 10 2.12 6.39 7.03
C ILE A 10 1.23 6.42 5.78
N VAL A 11 1.18 5.31 5.05
CA VAL A 11 0.41 5.19 3.81
C VAL A 11 -0.73 4.17 3.95
N PRO A 12 -1.92 4.44 3.40
CA PRO A 12 -2.94 3.41 3.26
C PRO A 12 -2.54 2.43 2.16
N ILE A 13 -2.73 1.13 2.42
CA ILE A 13 -2.52 0.08 1.42
C ILE A 13 -3.75 -0.83 1.33
N ALA A 14 -3.93 -1.49 0.20
CA ALA A 14 -4.86 -2.60 0.07
C ALA A 14 -4.13 -3.88 -0.33
N VAL A 15 -4.61 -4.99 0.19
CA VAL A 15 -4.08 -6.33 -0.07
C VAL A 15 -5.24 -7.18 -0.56
N VAL A 16 -5.10 -7.81 -1.72
CA VAL A 16 -6.07 -8.80 -2.21
C VAL A 16 -5.51 -10.19 -1.91
N ILE A 17 -6.27 -10.96 -1.16
CA ILE A 17 -5.95 -12.36 -0.79
C ILE A 17 -7.25 -13.17 -0.70
N ASP A 18 -7.28 -14.36 -1.29
CA ASP A 18 -8.45 -15.24 -1.35
C ASP A 18 -9.71 -14.51 -1.89
N GLU A 19 -9.55 -13.74 -2.96
CA GLU A 19 -10.60 -12.93 -3.61
C GLU A 19 -11.21 -11.85 -2.69
N ARG A 20 -10.55 -11.53 -1.58
CA ARG A 20 -10.99 -10.51 -0.61
C ARG A 20 -9.98 -9.38 -0.54
N THR A 21 -10.48 -8.15 -0.58
CA THR A 21 -9.66 -6.95 -0.39
C THR A 21 -9.67 -6.51 1.07
N GLY A 22 -8.49 -6.42 1.67
CA GLY A 22 -8.25 -5.87 3.00
C GLY A 22 -7.53 -4.53 2.92
N TYR A 23 -8.05 -3.52 3.61
CA TYR A 23 -7.44 -2.20 3.75
C TYR A 23 -6.70 -2.10 5.07
N THR A 24 -5.52 -1.48 5.09
CA THR A 24 -4.75 -1.23 6.31
C THR A 24 -3.82 -0.01 6.13
N LEU A 25 -3.00 0.28 7.14
CA LEU A 25 -1.93 1.28 7.03
C LEU A 25 -0.57 0.61 7.16
N TRP A 26 0.40 1.16 6.44
CA TRP A 26 1.79 0.77 6.48
C TRP A 26 2.68 1.99 6.71
N ALA A 27 3.60 1.88 7.66
CA ALA A 27 4.73 2.78 7.81
C ALA A 27 5.96 2.08 7.20
N PRO A 28 6.49 2.56 6.07
CA PRO A 28 7.76 2.08 5.52
C PRO A 28 8.90 2.34 6.50
N PRO A 29 10.08 1.73 6.30
CA PRO A 29 11.19 1.90 7.22
C PRO A 29 11.51 3.36 7.53
N TRP A 30 11.56 3.70 8.82
CA TRP A 30 11.93 5.02 9.33
C TRP A 30 12.99 4.90 10.42
N GLU A 31 13.78 5.96 10.61
CA GLU A 31 14.76 6.02 11.71
C GLU A 31 14.18 6.86 12.86
N ASP A 32 14.30 6.37 14.10
CA ASP A 32 13.93 7.15 15.28
C ASP A 32 15.02 8.15 15.72
N GLU A 33 14.78 8.86 16.83
CA GLU A 33 15.72 9.85 17.37
C GLU A 33 17.07 9.25 17.81
N ASP A 34 17.11 7.95 18.11
CA ASP A 34 18.30 7.21 18.52
C ASP A 34 19.02 6.53 17.34
N GLY A 35 18.43 6.60 16.13
CA GLY A 35 18.96 6.01 14.90
C GLY A 35 18.65 4.51 14.77
N GLU A 36 17.64 4.01 15.48
CA GLU A 36 17.12 2.67 15.29
C GLU A 36 16.12 2.68 14.11
N GLU A 37 16.25 1.68 13.23
CA GLU A 37 15.37 1.53 12.07
C GLU A 37 14.14 0.70 12.47
N TRP A 38 12.97 1.22 12.13
CA TRP A 38 11.67 0.64 12.46
C TRP A 38 10.80 0.56 11.21
N GLN A 39 9.90 -0.42 11.17
CA GLN A 39 8.76 -0.44 10.25
C GLN A 39 7.55 -1.00 11.00
N ALA A 40 6.34 -0.71 10.53
CA ALA A 40 5.13 -1.20 11.18
C ALA A 40 3.92 -1.17 10.26
N PHE A 41 2.96 -2.03 10.55
CA PHE A 41 1.62 -1.99 9.98
C PHE A 41 0.60 -1.61 11.06
N LEU A 42 -0.60 -1.20 10.65
CA LEU A 42 -1.70 -1.03 11.59
C LEU A 42 -2.10 -2.41 12.14
N GLY A 43 -1.79 -2.63 13.41
CA GLY A 43 -1.88 -3.94 14.03
C GLY A 43 -1.75 -3.88 15.54
N THR A 44 -1.76 -5.05 16.16
CA THR A 44 -1.44 -5.20 17.58
C THR A 44 -0.58 -6.45 17.78
N GLY A 45 0.65 -6.26 18.24
CA GLY A 45 1.61 -7.35 18.38
C GLY A 45 1.97 -7.93 17.01
N GLU A 46 2.02 -9.25 16.88
CA GLU A 46 2.39 -9.93 15.63
C GLU A 46 1.21 -10.09 14.65
N ARG A 47 0.27 -9.13 14.63
CA ARG A 47 -0.91 -9.21 13.75
C ARG A 47 -1.27 -7.90 13.09
N ILE A 48 -1.49 -7.95 11.78
CA ILE A 48 -1.97 -6.85 10.96
C ILE A 48 -3.50 -6.86 10.96
N HIS A 49 -4.11 -5.71 11.20
CA HIS A 49 -5.54 -5.53 11.07
C HIS A 49 -5.92 -5.20 9.62
N LEU A 50 -6.80 -6.01 9.04
CA LEU A 50 -7.38 -5.79 7.71
C LEU A 50 -8.85 -5.43 7.83
N PHE A 51 -9.24 -4.32 7.21
CA PHE A 51 -10.62 -3.84 7.16
C PHE A 51 -11.23 -4.10 5.78
N THR A 52 -12.54 -4.33 5.68
CA THR A 52 -13.16 -4.62 4.37
C THR A 52 -13.50 -3.36 3.57
N THR A 53 -13.45 -2.17 4.21
CA THR A 53 -13.66 -0.88 3.55
C THR A 53 -12.77 0.22 4.17
N PRO A 54 -12.44 1.29 3.41
CA PRO A 54 -11.79 2.47 3.98
C PRO A 54 -12.60 3.15 5.09
N GLY A 55 -13.93 3.03 5.07
CA GLY A 55 -14.81 3.55 6.12
C GLY A 55 -14.62 2.84 7.47
N GLN A 56 -14.45 1.51 7.46
CA GLN A 56 -14.13 0.75 8.66
C GLN A 56 -12.74 1.09 9.20
N LEU A 57 -11.75 1.26 8.31
CA LEU A 57 -10.43 1.73 8.69
C LEU A 57 -10.48 3.12 9.35
N ALA A 58 -11.20 4.06 8.74
CA ALA A 58 -11.42 5.40 9.31
C ALA A 58 -12.13 5.35 10.67
N HIS A 59 -13.11 4.46 10.84
CA HIS A 59 -13.76 4.25 12.12
C HIS A 59 -12.76 3.77 13.18
N PHE A 60 -11.95 2.76 12.88
CA PHE A 60 -10.91 2.26 13.78
C PHE A 60 -9.95 3.37 14.22
N ILE A 61 -9.41 4.14 13.27
CA ILE A 61 -8.50 5.27 13.54
C ILE A 61 -9.13 6.28 14.52
N SER A 62 -10.46 6.47 14.46
CA SER A 62 -11.17 7.43 15.32
C SER A 62 -11.50 6.91 16.72
N THR A 63 -11.49 5.58 16.94
CA THR A 63 -11.97 4.97 18.19
C THR A 63 -10.91 4.22 18.98
N GLU A 64 -9.94 3.60 18.31
CA GLU A 64 -8.93 2.74 18.92
C GLU A 64 -7.62 3.50 19.10
N THR A 65 -6.97 3.27 20.24
CA THR A 65 -5.72 3.97 20.61
C THR A 65 -4.57 3.02 20.92
N GLU A 66 -4.84 1.72 21.01
CA GLU A 66 -3.84 0.69 21.33
C GLU A 66 -3.53 -0.10 20.06
N HIS A 67 -2.47 0.29 19.35
CA HIS A 67 -1.98 -0.34 18.13
C HIS A 67 -0.52 0.07 17.85
N ASP A 68 0.18 -0.66 16.98
CA ASP A 68 1.63 -0.52 16.81
C ASP A 68 2.05 0.82 16.18
N LEU A 69 1.14 1.48 15.43
CA LEU A 69 1.38 2.82 14.88
C LEU A 69 1.09 3.99 15.84
N ALA A 70 0.64 3.75 17.07
CA ALA A 70 0.14 4.81 17.96
C ALA A 70 1.23 5.83 18.37
N ASP A 71 2.47 5.36 18.48
CA ASP A 71 3.63 6.19 18.86
C ASP A 71 4.37 6.75 17.63
N HIS A 72 3.92 6.46 16.42
CA HIS A 72 4.58 6.92 15.20
C HIS A 72 4.47 8.45 15.02
N PRO A 73 5.54 9.17 14.64
CA PRO A 73 5.53 10.63 14.55
C PRO A 73 4.46 11.21 13.61
N ALA A 74 4.12 10.50 12.53
CA ALA A 74 3.08 10.90 11.59
C ALA A 74 1.65 10.45 11.97
N TRP A 75 1.47 9.68 13.05
CA TRP A 75 0.13 9.24 13.49
C TRP A 75 -0.88 10.37 13.68
N PRO A 76 -0.52 11.56 14.24
CA PRO A 76 -1.45 12.68 14.35
C PRO A 76 -2.00 13.19 13.00
N ALA A 77 -1.23 13.05 11.92
CA ALA A 77 -1.69 13.40 10.57
C ALA A 77 -2.71 12.38 10.04
N VAL A 78 -2.48 11.09 10.30
CA VAL A 78 -3.42 9.99 9.96
C VAL A 78 -4.77 10.19 10.65
N MET A 79 -4.78 10.52 11.95
CA MET A 79 -6.01 10.79 12.69
C MET A 79 -6.84 11.96 12.12
N SER A 80 -6.20 12.86 11.38
CA SER A 80 -6.85 14.01 10.75
C SER A 80 -7.21 13.77 9.28
N SER A 81 -6.95 12.57 8.75
CA SER A 81 -7.14 12.23 7.33
C SER A 81 -8.60 11.99 6.99
N SER A 82 -8.99 12.41 5.78
CA SER A 82 -10.30 12.11 5.20
C SER A 82 -10.37 10.66 4.69
N LYS A 83 -11.58 10.12 4.50
CA LYS A 83 -11.78 8.80 3.86
C LYS A 83 -11.06 8.67 2.51
N ARG A 84 -11.06 9.74 1.71
CA ARG A 84 -10.36 9.80 0.41
C ARG A 84 -8.85 9.61 0.57
N GLN A 85 -8.24 10.24 1.58
CA GLN A 85 -6.81 10.10 1.88
C GLN A 85 -6.45 8.75 2.47
N LEU A 86 -7.43 7.99 2.96
CA LEU A 86 -7.27 6.62 3.47
C LEU A 86 -7.60 5.55 2.41
N THR A 87 -7.96 5.98 1.20
CA THR A 87 -8.17 5.07 0.06
C THR A 87 -6.84 4.94 -0.67
N PRO A 88 -6.26 3.73 -0.76
CA PRO A 88 -5.01 3.52 -1.50
C PRO A 88 -5.15 3.88 -2.98
N ASP A 89 -4.10 4.45 -3.55
CA ASP A 89 -3.96 4.55 -5.00
C ASP A 89 -3.43 3.25 -5.61
N GLU A 90 -3.32 3.21 -6.94
CA GLU A 90 -2.92 2.02 -7.70
C GLU A 90 -1.53 1.48 -7.32
N ASP A 91 -0.60 2.34 -6.87
CA ASP A 91 0.76 1.94 -6.50
C ASP A 91 0.82 1.27 -5.10
N TYR A 92 -0.28 1.36 -4.33
CA TYR A 92 -0.43 0.75 -3.01
C TYR A 92 -1.51 -0.34 -2.96
N LEU A 93 -1.84 -0.93 -4.13
CA LEU A 93 -2.66 -2.12 -4.25
C LEU A 93 -1.78 -3.34 -4.52
N PHE A 94 -1.76 -4.28 -3.59
CA PHE A 94 -0.98 -5.50 -3.70
C PHE A 94 -1.91 -6.70 -3.90
N ASP A 95 -1.91 -7.29 -5.09
CA ASP A 95 -2.73 -8.46 -5.42
C ASP A 95 -1.91 -9.74 -5.28
N LEU A 96 -2.05 -10.40 -4.13
CA LEU A 96 -1.32 -11.63 -3.83
C LEU A 96 -1.88 -12.82 -4.62
N ASP A 97 -3.14 -12.75 -5.04
CA ASP A 97 -3.76 -13.80 -5.86
C ASP A 97 -3.24 -13.74 -7.31
N ALA A 98 -2.86 -12.56 -7.80
CA ALA A 98 -2.34 -12.34 -9.16
C ALA A 98 -0.94 -12.92 -9.41
N VAL A 99 -0.19 -13.30 -8.37
CA VAL A 99 1.21 -13.76 -8.49
C VAL A 99 1.38 -14.93 -9.47
N TYR A 100 0.43 -15.87 -9.51
CA TYR A 100 0.48 -16.99 -10.45
C TYR A 100 0.33 -16.52 -11.91
N ASP A 101 -0.55 -15.55 -12.15
CA ASP A 101 -0.79 -15.01 -13.48
C ASP A 101 0.38 -14.13 -13.95
N LEU A 102 0.94 -13.31 -13.05
CA LEU A 102 2.14 -12.52 -13.31
C LEU A 102 3.32 -13.43 -13.70
N ALA A 103 3.59 -14.46 -12.90
CA ALA A 103 4.66 -15.43 -13.17
C ALA A 103 4.46 -16.18 -14.50
N ALA A 104 3.21 -16.45 -14.88
CA ALA A 104 2.87 -17.10 -16.14
C ALA A 104 2.95 -16.16 -17.37
N GLY A 105 2.75 -14.86 -17.19
CA GLY A 105 2.71 -13.83 -18.24
C GLY A 105 4.04 -13.55 -18.96
N GLY A 106 5.15 -14.02 -18.40
CA GLY A 106 6.51 -13.74 -18.89
C GLY A 106 7.07 -12.43 -18.32
N PRO A 107 8.40 -12.23 -18.39
CA PRO A 107 9.07 -11.14 -17.70
C PRO A 107 9.04 -9.85 -18.52
N ASP A 108 7.87 -9.22 -18.71
CA ASP A 108 7.80 -7.85 -19.21
C ASP A 108 7.94 -6.83 -18.06
N ARG A 109 8.01 -5.52 -18.40
CA ARG A 109 8.25 -4.47 -17.39
C ARG A 109 7.17 -4.40 -16.32
N TRP A 110 5.93 -4.67 -16.71
CA TRP A 110 4.79 -4.65 -15.81
C TRP A 110 4.85 -5.87 -14.89
N SER A 111 4.93 -7.08 -15.46
CA SER A 111 4.93 -8.32 -14.69
C SER A 111 6.10 -8.42 -13.71
N VAL A 112 7.29 -7.93 -14.09
CA VAL A 112 8.45 -7.92 -13.20
C VAL A 112 8.28 -6.91 -12.07
N GLY A 113 7.75 -5.71 -12.37
CA GLY A 113 7.53 -4.67 -11.37
C GLY A 113 6.49 -5.08 -10.33
N GLU A 114 5.29 -5.44 -10.80
CA GLU A 114 4.19 -5.87 -9.94
C GLU A 114 4.55 -7.07 -9.05
N LEU A 115 5.27 -8.05 -9.62
CA LEU A 115 5.70 -9.22 -8.85
C LEU A 115 6.78 -8.84 -7.82
N ALA A 116 7.69 -7.93 -8.15
CA ALA A 116 8.68 -7.43 -7.20
C ALA A 116 8.01 -6.72 -6.03
N ASP A 117 7.12 -5.77 -6.32
CA ASP A 117 6.42 -4.96 -5.31
C ASP A 117 5.51 -5.84 -4.43
N THR A 118 4.85 -6.84 -5.01
CA THR A 118 4.02 -7.80 -4.26
C THR A 118 4.84 -8.70 -3.34
N VAL A 119 5.99 -9.21 -3.82
CA VAL A 119 6.88 -10.04 -3.00
C VAL A 119 7.51 -9.22 -1.87
N ASP A 120 8.00 -8.01 -2.16
CA ASP A 120 8.55 -7.10 -1.14
C ASP A 120 7.51 -6.77 -0.07
N MET A 121 6.26 -6.50 -0.46
CA MET A 121 5.20 -6.25 0.51
C MET A 121 4.92 -7.47 1.41
N VAL A 122 4.93 -8.69 0.86
CA VAL A 122 4.78 -9.92 1.63
C VAL A 122 5.95 -10.14 2.59
N GLU A 123 7.19 -9.87 2.15
CA GLU A 123 8.38 -9.92 3.01
C GLU A 123 8.24 -8.94 4.19
N ARG A 124 7.85 -7.69 3.91
CA ARG A 124 7.65 -6.67 4.95
C ARG A 124 6.58 -7.03 5.96
N MET A 125 5.45 -7.57 5.50
CA MET A 125 4.38 -8.02 6.40
C MET A 125 4.85 -9.17 7.28
N ALA A 126 5.60 -10.13 6.72
CA ALA A 126 6.16 -11.25 7.46
C ALA A 126 7.17 -10.79 8.50
N GLU A 127 8.13 -9.93 8.13
CA GLU A 127 9.12 -9.36 9.04
C GLU A 127 8.45 -8.60 10.20
N SER A 128 7.46 -7.75 9.89
CA SER A 128 6.73 -6.98 10.91
C SER A 128 5.93 -7.87 11.88
N CYS A 129 5.62 -9.11 11.49
CA CYS A 129 4.84 -10.06 12.29
C CYS A 129 5.64 -11.27 12.78
N ASP A 130 6.98 -11.28 12.61
CA ASP A 130 7.87 -12.38 12.98
C ASP A 130 7.48 -13.73 12.33
N VAL A 131 7.01 -13.71 11.08
CA VAL A 131 6.57 -14.90 10.34
C VAL A 131 7.74 -15.53 9.58
N GLU A 132 8.67 -16.15 10.32
CA GLU A 132 9.90 -16.77 9.76
C GLU A 132 9.62 -17.75 8.59
N ALA A 133 8.46 -18.41 8.60
CA ALA A 133 8.08 -19.37 7.57
C ALA A 133 7.99 -18.75 6.16
N VAL A 134 7.59 -17.48 6.04
CA VAL A 134 7.51 -16.78 4.75
C VAL A 134 8.92 -16.61 4.17
N GLU A 135 9.85 -16.10 4.96
CA GLU A 135 11.27 -15.94 4.57
C GLU A 135 11.89 -17.28 4.17
N GLU A 136 11.63 -18.34 4.95
CA GLU A 136 12.12 -19.69 4.62
C GLU A 136 11.59 -20.21 3.29
N HIS A 137 10.38 -19.84 2.88
CA HIS A 137 9.79 -20.25 1.61
C HIS A 137 10.31 -19.42 0.45
N LEU A 138 10.40 -18.10 0.60
CA LEU A 138 10.96 -17.20 -0.41
C LEU A 138 12.43 -17.54 -0.72
N ALA A 139 13.22 -17.84 0.32
CA ALA A 139 14.63 -18.26 0.17
C ALA A 139 14.82 -19.56 -0.65
N LYS A 140 13.77 -20.38 -0.81
CA LYS A 140 13.81 -21.61 -1.62
C LYS A 140 13.57 -21.33 -3.11
N ILE A 141 13.09 -20.14 -3.50
CA ILE A 141 12.77 -19.77 -4.88
C ILE A 141 14.04 -19.28 -5.61
N PRO A 142 14.59 -20.05 -6.57
CA PRO A 142 15.84 -19.67 -7.21
C PRO A 142 15.69 -18.40 -8.07
N GLY A 143 16.57 -17.43 -7.85
CA GLY A 143 16.63 -16.21 -8.65
C GLY A 143 15.60 -15.15 -8.28
N LEU A 144 14.81 -15.33 -7.21
CA LEU A 144 13.78 -14.38 -6.79
C LEU A 144 14.31 -12.95 -6.64
N GLY A 145 15.45 -12.76 -5.97
CA GLY A 145 16.09 -11.43 -5.83
C GLY A 145 16.62 -10.79 -7.13
N LEU A 146 16.42 -11.41 -8.30
CA LEU A 146 16.62 -10.71 -9.58
C LEU A 146 15.47 -9.75 -9.91
N LEU A 147 14.32 -9.89 -9.26
CA LEU A 147 13.18 -8.99 -9.40
C LEU A 147 13.59 -7.54 -9.07
N ASP A 148 14.35 -7.34 -8.00
CA ASP A 148 14.87 -6.03 -7.56
C ASP A 148 15.81 -5.36 -8.57
N SER A 149 16.40 -6.17 -9.46
CA SER A 149 17.25 -5.66 -10.54
C SER A 149 16.44 -5.13 -11.73
N GLY A 150 15.12 -5.31 -11.71
CA GLY A 150 14.17 -4.86 -12.71
C GLY A 150 14.22 -5.67 -14.01
N HIS A 151 13.27 -5.36 -14.89
CA HIS A 151 13.03 -6.09 -16.14
C HIS A 151 14.26 -6.34 -17.04
N ASP A 152 15.21 -5.40 -17.08
CA ASP A 152 16.28 -5.45 -18.07
C ASP A 152 17.17 -6.71 -17.93
N VAL A 153 17.31 -7.28 -16.73
CA VAL A 153 18.05 -8.54 -16.50
C VAL A 153 17.38 -9.74 -17.16
N PHE A 154 16.06 -9.69 -17.34
CA PHE A 154 15.24 -10.75 -17.91
C PHE A 154 15.24 -10.78 -19.45
N THR A 155 15.75 -9.74 -20.10
CA THR A 155 15.80 -9.63 -21.58
C THR A 155 16.86 -10.54 -22.24
N THR A 156 17.57 -11.34 -21.46
CA THR A 156 18.64 -12.23 -21.90
C THR A 156 18.20 -13.69 -21.78
N ARG A 157 18.88 -14.60 -22.49
CA ARG A 157 18.63 -16.05 -22.34
C ARG A 157 18.84 -16.57 -20.91
N ALA A 158 19.76 -15.95 -20.16
CA ALA A 158 19.96 -16.29 -18.75
C ALA A 158 18.79 -15.77 -17.90
N GLY A 159 18.31 -14.57 -18.21
CA GLY A 159 17.09 -13.97 -17.68
C GLY A 159 15.85 -14.82 -17.91
N ASP A 160 15.60 -15.26 -19.15
CA ASP A 160 14.49 -16.17 -19.48
C ASP A 160 14.50 -17.45 -18.64
N LYS A 161 15.70 -18.01 -18.43
CA LYS A 161 15.89 -19.19 -17.59
C LYS A 161 15.59 -18.89 -16.13
N ALA A 162 16.07 -17.76 -15.61
CA ALA A 162 15.80 -17.32 -14.26
C ALA A 162 14.30 -17.09 -14.04
N TRP A 163 13.60 -16.43 -14.96
CA TRP A 163 12.15 -16.25 -14.88
C TRP A 163 11.40 -17.58 -14.82
N THR A 164 11.80 -18.56 -15.62
CA THR A 164 11.23 -19.90 -15.58
C THR A 164 11.43 -20.57 -14.21
N GLU A 165 12.59 -20.35 -13.58
CA GLU A 165 12.91 -20.89 -12.25
C GLU A 165 12.12 -20.17 -11.14
N ILE A 166 11.96 -18.85 -11.23
CA ILE A 166 11.12 -18.03 -10.34
C ILE A 166 9.66 -18.49 -10.43
N ALA A 167 9.10 -18.58 -11.63
CA ALA A 167 7.72 -19.00 -11.84
C ALA A 167 7.45 -20.42 -11.31
N ALA A 168 8.40 -21.34 -11.51
CA ALA A 168 8.29 -22.69 -10.95
C ALA A 168 8.35 -22.69 -9.41
N GLY A 169 9.24 -21.90 -8.81
CA GLY A 169 9.34 -21.79 -7.36
C GLY A 169 8.12 -21.12 -6.73
N LEU A 170 7.59 -20.05 -7.32
CA LEU A 170 6.33 -19.42 -6.88
C LEU A 170 5.17 -20.42 -6.99
N GLY A 171 5.11 -21.22 -8.04
CA GLY A 171 4.11 -22.30 -8.17
C GLY A 171 4.18 -23.37 -7.07
N GLU A 172 5.33 -23.55 -6.41
CA GLU A 172 5.51 -24.52 -5.32
C GLU A 172 5.38 -23.92 -3.93
N HIS A 173 5.76 -22.65 -3.76
CA HIS A 173 5.92 -22.02 -2.45
C HIS A 173 4.93 -20.91 -2.14
N TRP A 174 4.21 -20.37 -3.13
CA TRP A 174 3.31 -19.24 -2.90
C TRP A 174 2.12 -19.58 -2.00
N GLU A 175 1.42 -20.70 -2.23
CA GLU A 175 0.33 -21.13 -1.33
C GLU A 175 0.80 -21.33 0.13
N PRO A 176 1.92 -22.03 0.41
CA PRO A 176 2.49 -22.07 1.76
C PRO A 176 2.83 -20.70 2.36
N ILE A 177 3.29 -19.74 1.54
CA ILE A 177 3.55 -18.36 1.98
C ILE A 177 2.24 -17.69 2.40
N LEU A 178 1.18 -17.79 1.59
CA LEU A 178 -0.12 -17.22 1.91
C LEU A 178 -0.75 -17.85 3.16
N GLU A 179 -0.62 -19.16 3.34
CA GLU A 179 -1.09 -19.86 4.55
C GLU A 179 -0.36 -19.34 5.81
N ALA A 180 0.96 -19.24 5.75
CA ALA A 180 1.77 -18.75 6.87
C ALA A 180 1.47 -17.28 7.20
N LEU A 181 1.38 -16.42 6.18
CA LEU A 181 1.05 -15.01 6.35
C LEU A 181 -0.38 -14.83 6.87
N GLY A 182 -1.33 -15.64 6.40
CA GLY A 182 -2.74 -15.56 6.76
C GLY A 182 -3.01 -15.65 8.27
N ASP A 183 -2.17 -16.37 9.03
CA ASP A 183 -2.27 -16.46 10.50
C ASP A 183 -1.94 -15.12 11.21
N ALA A 184 -1.15 -14.26 10.57
CA ALA A 184 -0.84 -12.91 11.04
C ALA A 184 -1.88 -11.87 10.57
N LEU A 185 -2.70 -12.18 9.56
CA LEU A 185 -3.72 -11.29 9.02
C LEU A 185 -5.04 -11.42 9.81
N LYS A 186 -5.35 -10.42 10.62
CA LYS A 186 -6.59 -10.33 11.38
C LYS A 186 -7.62 -9.47 10.64
N TRP A 187 -8.58 -10.14 10.03
CA TRP A 187 -9.77 -9.49 9.48
C TRP A 187 -10.64 -8.90 10.60
N VAL A 188 -10.86 -7.59 10.55
CA VAL A 188 -11.76 -6.89 11.46
C VAL A 188 -13.17 -7.00 10.91
N GLU A 189 -14.04 -7.66 11.67
CA GLU A 189 -15.46 -7.76 11.32
C GLU A 189 -16.11 -6.37 11.32
N PRO A 190 -17.03 -6.08 10.39
CA PRO A 190 -17.80 -4.85 10.41
C PRO A 190 -18.45 -4.70 11.79
N ALA A 191 -18.17 -3.60 12.49
CA ALA A 191 -19.11 -3.16 13.51
C ALA A 191 -20.47 -2.99 12.83
N ALA A 192 -21.58 -3.38 13.48
CA ALA A 192 -22.93 -3.34 12.92
C ALA A 192 -23.47 -1.90 12.71
N LEU A 193 -22.64 -1.01 12.17
CA LEU A 193 -22.89 0.40 11.96
C LEU A 193 -23.22 0.60 10.48
N ASP A 194 -24.33 1.31 10.27
CA ASP A 194 -25.04 1.49 9.00
C ASP A 194 -24.11 1.75 7.81
N ASP A 195 -24.31 0.96 6.75
CA ASP A 195 -23.87 1.18 5.38
C ASP A 195 -24.52 2.47 4.80
N GLU A 196 -24.34 3.60 5.48
CA GLU A 196 -24.53 4.89 4.83
C GLU A 196 -23.25 5.18 4.05
N ASP A 197 -23.26 4.69 2.82
CA ASP A 197 -22.46 5.15 1.69
C ASP A 197 -22.50 6.69 1.67
N ASP A 198 -21.60 7.31 2.42
CA ASP A 198 -21.35 8.73 2.38
C ASP A 198 -20.35 8.98 1.24
N ASP A 199 -20.83 8.72 0.02
CA ASP A 199 -20.33 9.31 -1.21
C ASP A 199 -20.59 10.83 -1.13
N GLU A 200 -19.87 11.54 -0.25
CA GLU A 200 -19.77 12.99 -0.41
C GLU A 200 -18.91 13.24 -1.67
N GLU A 201 -19.60 13.29 -2.82
CA GLU A 201 -19.13 14.04 -3.97
C GLU A 201 -18.79 15.44 -3.47
N ASP A 202 -17.49 15.74 -3.44
CA ASP A 202 -16.95 17.07 -3.21
C ASP A 202 -17.35 17.95 -4.41
N ASP A 203 -18.63 18.36 -4.43
CA ASP A 203 -19.19 19.32 -5.38
C ASP A 203 -18.73 20.72 -5.00
N ASN A 204 -17.45 20.98 -5.18
CA ASN A 204 -16.92 22.33 -5.12
C ASN A 204 -17.20 23.03 -6.45
N THR A 205 -18.47 23.31 -6.74
CA THR A 205 -18.84 24.40 -7.65
C THR A 205 -18.54 25.72 -6.95
N GLU A 206 -17.33 26.24 -7.13
CA GLU A 206 -17.07 27.65 -6.86
C GLU A 206 -17.83 28.49 -7.90
N ASP A 207 -18.97 29.02 -7.46
CA ASP A 207 -19.72 30.10 -8.09
C ASP A 207 -18.82 31.32 -8.31
N GLU A 208 -18.23 31.46 -9.51
CA GLU A 208 -17.74 32.76 -9.98
C GLU A 208 -18.89 33.59 -10.54
N ASP A 209 -19.65 34.23 -9.66
CA ASP A 209 -20.40 35.42 -10.03
C ASP A 209 -20.52 36.35 -8.83
N SER A 210 -19.79 37.48 -8.84
CA SER A 210 -20.40 38.83 -8.76
C SER A 210 -19.47 39.99 -8.32
N ILE A 211 -19.39 40.99 -9.21
CA ILE A 211 -19.54 42.46 -9.00
C ILE A 211 -18.27 43.35 -8.80
N ASP A 212 -17.94 44.05 -9.90
CA ASP A 212 -17.93 45.51 -10.14
C ASP A 212 -16.96 46.49 -9.38
N ASP A 213 -16.22 47.27 -10.20
CA ASP A 213 -16.13 48.74 -10.22
C ASP A 213 -14.72 49.40 -10.17
N VAL A 214 -14.63 50.49 -10.94
CA VAL A 214 -13.61 51.58 -10.98
C VAL A 214 -12.25 51.35 -11.66
N VAL A 215 -12.15 51.88 -12.90
CA VAL A 215 -11.12 52.85 -13.32
C VAL A 215 -11.79 53.84 -14.29
N GLY A 216 -11.70 55.17 -14.21
CA GLY A 216 -10.66 56.04 -13.66
C GLY A 216 -10.15 56.96 -14.78
N ALA A 217 -10.64 58.21 -14.79
CA ALA A 217 -10.00 59.44 -15.30
C ALA A 217 -9.86 59.73 -16.81
N THR A 218 -10.76 60.60 -17.28
CA THR A 218 -10.59 61.91 -17.96
C THR A 218 -9.17 62.43 -18.39
N VAL A 219 -9.20 63.19 -19.51
CA VAL A 219 -8.32 64.29 -20.01
C VAL A 219 -7.19 63.83 -20.99
N LEU A 220 -7.14 64.25 -22.28
CA LEU A 220 -6.68 65.56 -22.78
C LEU A 220 -6.89 65.78 -24.31
N ARG A 221 -7.44 66.97 -24.65
CA ARG A 221 -7.15 67.94 -25.76
C ARG A 221 -6.70 67.40 -27.13
N GLY A 222 -7.18 67.87 -28.30
CA GLY A 222 -7.72 69.17 -28.68
C GLY A 222 -6.95 69.69 -29.92
N GLY A 223 -7.63 70.30 -30.90
CA GLY A 223 -7.02 71.01 -32.03
C GLY A 223 -7.40 70.47 -33.40
#